data_AF-A0A943GFX0-F1
#
_entry.id   AF-A0A943GFX0-F1
#
_cell.length_a   1.000
_cell.length_b   1.000
_cell.length_c   1.000
_cell.angle_alpha   90.00
_cell.angle_beta   90.00
_cell.angle_gamma   90.00
#
_symmetry.space_group_name_H-M   'P 1'
#
loop_
_entity.id
_entity.type
_entity.pdbx_description
1 polymer ?
#
loop_
_entity_poly.entity_id
_entity_poly.type
_entity_poly.pdbx_seq_one_letter_code
_entity_poly.pdbx_strand_id
1 'polypeptide(L)'
;YVEQETGDICHVSAIAQAMRTFRPDIVVHLAAQALVRASYKEPLKTFASNVMGTACVLDAVRNTPGVRCALIITTDKCYEDRHWPWGYRETDRLGGYDPYSASKAAAELVCAAWRSSFLAEGGVTVMSARAGNVIGGGDYARDRLIPDMIKAFREGRFVELRNPHAIRPWQHVLEPLAGYLHLTRLAFEGRDVAGAWNFGPDEKQVQTVEWMTEHFAKAWGISSSWTKDKSPHPHETDTLLLDCSKARRKLGWHPVLDAEQTLEWTAAWYRREGEGGDPIDLCLDQIRAYTHFFQE
;
A
#
# COMPACT_ATOMS: atom_id res chain seq x y z
N TYR A 1 1.29 23.61 5.87
CA TYR A 1 0.12 24.04 5.10
C TYR A 1 -0.16 22.95 4.08
N VAL A 2 -1.40 22.47 3.98
CA VAL A 2 -1.82 21.46 3.01
C VAL A 2 -2.99 22.05 2.24
N GLU A 3 -2.86 22.14 0.93
CA GLU A 3 -3.98 22.50 0.04
C GLU A 3 -4.78 21.23 -0.26
N GLN A 4 -6.10 21.30 -0.13
CA GLN A 4 -6.99 20.17 -0.37
C GLN A 4 -7.97 20.51 -1.51
N GLU A 5 -8.02 19.63 -2.50
CA GLU A 5 -8.99 19.65 -3.59
C GLU A 5 -9.72 18.30 -3.64
N THR A 6 -11.01 18.31 -3.96
CA THR A 6 -11.82 17.10 -4.14
C THR A 6 -12.14 16.91 -5.61
N GLY A 7 -11.80 15.75 -6.16
CA GLY A 7 -12.07 15.42 -7.56
C GLY A 7 -11.94 13.93 -7.86
N ASP A 8 -12.47 13.51 -9.00
CA ASP A 8 -12.31 12.14 -9.53
C ASP A 8 -11.09 12.09 -10.44
N ILE A 9 -10.19 11.13 -10.20
CA ILE A 9 -8.98 10.92 -11.00
C ILE A 9 -9.26 10.53 -12.45
N CYS A 10 -10.49 10.11 -12.76
CA CYS A 10 -10.93 9.83 -14.12
C CYS A 10 -11.28 11.09 -14.91
N HIS A 11 -11.39 12.26 -14.26
CA HIS A 11 -11.66 13.54 -14.92
C HIS A 11 -10.37 14.19 -15.41
N VAL A 12 -9.96 13.85 -16.63
CA VAL A 12 -8.72 14.32 -17.29
C VAL A 12 -8.51 15.83 -17.14
N SER A 13 -9.52 16.64 -17.47
CA SER A 13 -9.42 18.11 -17.43
C SER A 13 -9.23 18.65 -16.02
N ALA A 14 -9.88 18.03 -15.02
CA ALA A 14 -9.76 18.42 -13.62
C ALA A 14 -8.35 18.13 -13.09
N ILE A 15 -7.83 16.92 -13.32
CA ILE A 15 -6.46 16.55 -12.89
C ILE A 15 -5.41 17.42 -13.59
N ALA A 16 -5.57 17.66 -14.89
CA ALA A 16 -4.67 18.55 -15.63
C ALA A 16 -4.73 20.00 -15.13
N GLN A 17 -5.91 20.49 -14.71
CA GLN A 17 -6.04 21.82 -14.14
C GLN A 17 -5.42 21.92 -12.74
N ALA A 18 -5.69 20.95 -11.86
CA ALA A 18 -5.14 20.88 -10.51
C ALA A 18 -3.60 20.87 -10.56
N MET A 19 -3.02 20.01 -11.39
CA MET A 19 -1.57 19.88 -11.52
C MET A 19 -0.91 21.14 -12.11
N ARG A 20 -1.52 21.78 -13.11
CA ARG A 20 -1.02 23.04 -13.67
C ARG A 20 -1.12 24.22 -12.71
N THR A 21 -2.15 24.24 -11.87
CA THR A 21 -2.33 25.30 -10.86
C THR A 21 -1.28 25.16 -9.76
N PHE A 22 -1.09 23.95 -9.24
CA PHE A 22 -0.16 23.68 -8.15
C PHE A 22 1.32 23.71 -8.60
N ARG A 23 1.62 23.27 -9.83
CA ARG A 23 2.98 23.14 -10.40
C ARG A 23 3.93 22.31 -9.52
N PRO A 24 3.63 21.02 -9.28
CA PRO A 24 4.46 20.18 -8.42
C PRO A 24 5.80 19.83 -9.07
N ASP A 25 6.86 19.75 -8.25
CA ASP A 25 8.10 19.07 -8.66
C ASP A 25 8.01 17.54 -8.52
N ILE A 26 7.16 17.05 -7.61
CA ILE A 26 7.01 15.64 -7.26
C ILE A 26 5.52 15.28 -7.27
N VAL A 27 5.17 14.17 -7.93
CA VAL A 27 3.81 13.61 -7.92
C VAL A 27 3.83 12.23 -7.27
N VAL A 28 2.98 12.03 -6.26
CA VAL A 28 2.76 10.71 -5.64
C VAL A 28 1.30 10.30 -5.83
N HIS A 29 1.06 9.24 -6.60
CA HIS A 29 -0.29 8.78 -6.94
C HIS A 29 -0.68 7.57 -6.09
N LEU A 30 -1.54 7.79 -5.09
CA LEU A 30 -2.10 6.75 -4.21
C LEU A 30 -3.58 6.44 -4.48
N ALA A 31 -4.29 7.30 -5.21
CA ALA A 31 -5.73 7.18 -5.42
C ALA A 31 -6.09 5.94 -6.26
N ALA A 32 -6.96 5.09 -5.74
CA ALA A 32 -7.40 3.85 -6.39
C ALA A 32 -8.68 3.30 -5.74
N GLN A 33 -9.44 2.49 -6.47
CA GLN A 33 -10.37 1.53 -5.86
C GLN A 33 -9.53 0.40 -5.25
N ALA A 34 -9.52 0.27 -3.93
CA ALA A 34 -8.56 -0.54 -3.19
C ALA A 34 -9.10 -1.89 -2.65
N LEU A 35 -10.39 -2.19 -2.84
CA LEU A 35 -11.04 -3.36 -2.25
C LEU A 35 -11.30 -4.45 -3.30
N VAL A 36 -10.77 -5.65 -3.04
CA VAL A 36 -10.99 -6.85 -3.88
C VAL A 36 -12.47 -7.24 -3.92
N ARG A 37 -13.17 -7.21 -2.79
CA ARG A 37 -14.60 -7.58 -2.75
C ARG A 37 -15.47 -6.59 -3.53
N ALA A 38 -15.16 -5.30 -3.46
CA ALA A 38 -15.87 -4.29 -4.22
C ALA A 38 -15.63 -4.44 -5.74
N SER A 39 -14.45 -4.91 -6.14
CA SER A 39 -14.12 -5.06 -7.56
C SER A 39 -14.89 -6.16 -8.27
N TYR A 40 -15.38 -7.18 -7.56
CA TYR A 40 -16.33 -8.15 -8.13
C TYR A 40 -17.71 -7.54 -8.39
N LYS A 41 -18.12 -6.55 -7.60
CA LYS A 41 -19.42 -5.87 -7.74
C LYS A 41 -19.36 -4.74 -8.78
N GLU A 42 -18.26 -3.98 -8.79
CA GLU A 42 -18.04 -2.82 -9.65
C GLU A 42 -16.72 -2.95 -10.46
N PRO A 43 -16.59 -3.97 -11.34
CA PRO A 43 -15.35 -4.21 -12.07
C PRO A 43 -14.99 -3.06 -13.01
N LEU A 44 -15.96 -2.52 -13.76
CA LEU A 44 -15.71 -1.41 -14.70
C LEU A 44 -15.22 -0.15 -13.97
N LYS A 45 -15.80 0.17 -12.82
CA LYS A 45 -15.36 1.30 -11.98
C LYS A 45 -13.96 1.09 -11.43
N THR A 46 -13.62 -0.15 -11.07
CA THR A 46 -12.28 -0.53 -10.61
C THR A 46 -11.24 -0.31 -11.71
N PHE A 47 -11.52 -0.79 -12.92
CA PHE A 47 -10.64 -0.55 -14.07
C PHE A 47 -10.56 0.93 -14.46
N ALA A 48 -11.68 1.65 -14.47
CA ALA A 48 -11.68 3.08 -14.73
C ALA A 48 -10.79 3.84 -13.74
N SER A 49 -10.97 3.62 -12.43
CA SER A 49 -10.19 4.30 -11.41
C SER A 49 -8.71 3.91 -11.46
N ASN A 50 -8.41 2.61 -11.52
CA ASN A 50 -7.05 2.12 -11.33
C ASN A 50 -6.20 2.18 -12.61
N VAL A 51 -6.81 2.07 -13.80
CA VAL A 51 -6.09 2.09 -15.08
C VAL A 51 -6.21 3.45 -15.73
N MET A 52 -7.44 3.90 -16.02
CA MET A 52 -7.65 5.19 -16.68
C MET A 52 -7.28 6.34 -15.75
N GLY A 53 -7.57 6.27 -14.46
CA GLY A 53 -7.13 7.28 -13.50
C GLY A 53 -5.60 7.41 -13.42
N THR A 54 -4.87 6.29 -13.42
CA THR A 54 -3.40 6.32 -13.50
C THR A 54 -2.90 6.93 -14.82
N ALA A 55 -3.54 6.60 -15.95
CA ALA A 55 -3.22 7.22 -17.24
C ALA A 55 -3.49 8.73 -17.23
N CYS A 56 -4.59 9.19 -16.63
CA CYS A 56 -4.93 10.61 -16.49
C CYS A 56 -3.87 11.36 -15.69
N VAL A 57 -3.40 10.79 -14.57
CA VAL A 57 -2.35 11.40 -13.74
C VAL A 57 -1.03 11.48 -14.50
N LEU A 58 -0.61 10.40 -15.17
CA LEU A 58 0.63 10.37 -15.94
C LEU A 58 0.59 11.30 -17.16
N ASP A 59 -0.58 11.45 -17.79
CA ASP A 59 -0.77 12.43 -18.86
C ASP A 59 -0.76 13.87 -18.34
N ALA A 60 -1.32 14.14 -17.15
CA ALA A 60 -1.18 15.45 -16.52
C ALA A 60 0.28 15.77 -16.14
N VAL A 61 1.04 14.77 -15.66
CA VAL A 61 2.49 14.91 -15.42
C VAL A 61 3.21 15.30 -16.69
N ARG A 62 2.93 14.61 -17.80
CA ARG A 62 3.51 14.90 -19.11
C ARG A 62 3.24 16.34 -19.57
N ASN A 63 2.05 16.86 -19.29
CA ASN A 63 1.61 18.18 -19.72
C ASN A 63 1.88 19.30 -18.69
N THR A 64 2.58 19.01 -17.59
CA THR A 64 2.93 19.99 -16.55
C THR A 64 4.44 20.19 -16.48
N PRO A 65 4.97 21.30 -17.02
CA PRO A 65 6.38 21.63 -16.91
C PRO A 65 6.84 21.73 -15.45
N GLY A 66 8.04 21.23 -15.15
CA GLY A 66 8.65 21.32 -13.83
C GLY A 66 8.56 20.04 -13.00
N VAL A 67 7.67 19.10 -13.33
CA VAL A 67 7.63 17.80 -12.64
C VAL A 67 8.94 17.05 -12.91
N ARG A 68 9.62 16.63 -11.84
CA ARG A 68 10.92 15.94 -11.89
C ARG A 68 10.78 14.44 -11.71
N CYS A 69 9.84 14.01 -10.88
CA CYS A 69 9.56 12.59 -10.69
C CYS A 69 8.12 12.31 -10.30
N ALA A 70 7.64 11.12 -10.69
CA ALA A 70 6.33 10.61 -10.33
C ALA A 70 6.46 9.21 -9.72
N LEU A 71 5.87 9.00 -8.55
CA LEU A 71 5.75 7.70 -7.89
C LEU A 71 4.30 7.21 -7.95
N ILE A 72 4.10 6.05 -8.56
CA ILE A 72 2.78 5.43 -8.73
C ILE A 72 2.65 4.23 -7.80
N ILE A 73 1.65 4.24 -6.91
CA ILE A 73 1.44 3.15 -5.95
C ILE A 73 0.48 2.10 -6.53
N THR A 74 0.98 0.89 -6.70
CA THR A 74 0.22 -0.23 -7.24
C THR A 74 -0.21 -1.18 -6.12
N THR A 75 0.29 -2.40 -6.08
CA THR A 75 0.01 -3.40 -5.02
C THR A 75 0.94 -4.60 -5.19
N ASP A 76 1.16 -5.32 -4.10
CA ASP A 76 1.70 -6.69 -4.11
C ASP A 76 0.91 -7.66 -5.02
N LYS A 77 -0.38 -7.39 -5.31
CA LYS A 77 -1.26 -8.26 -6.11
C LYS A 77 -1.20 -8.02 -7.62
N CYS A 78 -0.25 -7.21 -8.12
CA CYS A 78 -0.11 -6.94 -9.56
C CYS A 78 0.60 -8.05 -10.33
N TYR A 79 1.09 -9.09 -9.65
CA TYR A 79 1.78 -10.22 -10.26
C TYR A 79 0.80 -11.33 -10.67
N GLU A 80 1.20 -12.11 -11.68
CA GLU A 80 0.52 -13.37 -12.03
C GLU A 80 0.68 -14.37 -10.89
N ASP A 81 -0.43 -14.72 -10.22
CA ASP A 81 -0.41 -15.69 -9.13
C ASP A 81 0.01 -17.08 -9.64
N ARG A 82 1.10 -17.61 -9.10
CA ARG A 82 1.69 -18.90 -9.47
C ARG A 82 1.48 -19.96 -8.40
N HIS A 83 0.85 -19.61 -7.27
CA HIS A 83 0.62 -20.52 -6.14
C HIS A 83 1.90 -21.22 -5.67
N TRP A 84 3.00 -20.46 -5.60
CA TRP A 84 4.33 -20.97 -5.24
C TRP A 84 4.84 -20.32 -3.94
N PRO A 85 5.87 -20.87 -3.29
CA PRO A 85 6.33 -20.33 -2.00
C PRO A 85 7.28 -19.12 -2.14
N TRP A 86 7.69 -18.74 -3.36
CA TRP A 86 8.70 -17.70 -3.56
C TRP A 86 8.10 -16.30 -3.65
N GLY A 87 8.83 -15.31 -3.13
CA GLY A 87 8.51 -13.90 -3.33
C GLY A 87 8.70 -13.45 -4.77
N TYR A 88 7.74 -12.67 -5.28
CA TYR A 88 7.79 -12.12 -6.64
C TYR A 88 8.90 -11.07 -6.78
N ARG A 89 9.67 -11.17 -7.86
CA ARG A 89 10.68 -10.18 -8.28
C ARG A 89 10.05 -9.17 -9.21
N GLU A 90 10.61 -7.97 -9.30
CA GLU A 90 10.00 -6.90 -10.12
C GLU A 90 9.96 -7.21 -11.63
N THR A 91 10.75 -8.19 -12.08
CA THR A 91 10.81 -8.73 -13.44
C THR A 91 9.81 -9.85 -13.72
N ASP A 92 9.14 -10.37 -12.69
CA ASP A 92 8.16 -11.44 -12.87
C ASP A 92 6.91 -10.93 -13.60
N ARG A 93 6.17 -11.88 -14.16
CA ARG A 93 4.98 -11.57 -14.97
C ARG A 93 3.92 -10.86 -14.13
N LEU A 94 3.38 -9.80 -14.72
CA LEU A 94 2.21 -9.12 -14.20
C LEU A 94 0.94 -9.91 -14.54
N GLY A 95 -0.07 -9.81 -13.68
CA GLY A 95 -1.33 -10.51 -13.82
C GLY A 95 -2.31 -10.12 -12.72
N GLY A 96 -3.31 -10.95 -12.50
CA GLY A 96 -4.28 -10.72 -11.43
C GLY A 96 -5.53 -11.53 -11.67
N TYR A 97 -5.91 -12.33 -10.69
CA TYR A 97 -7.06 -13.22 -10.78
C TYR A 97 -8.38 -12.44 -10.73
N ASP A 98 -8.50 -11.52 -9.78
CA ASP A 98 -9.69 -10.69 -9.58
C ASP A 98 -9.57 -9.32 -10.29
N PRO A 99 -10.69 -8.59 -10.50
CA PRO A 99 -10.66 -7.31 -11.21
C PRO A 99 -9.80 -6.23 -10.55
N TYR A 100 -9.64 -6.23 -9.22
CA TYR A 100 -8.75 -5.29 -8.54
C TYR A 100 -7.29 -5.61 -8.87
N SER A 101 -6.86 -6.85 -8.68
CA SER A 101 -5.49 -7.30 -8.97
C SER A 101 -5.14 -7.08 -10.44
N ALA A 102 -6.03 -7.47 -11.36
CA ALA A 102 -5.84 -7.28 -12.80
C ALA A 102 -5.76 -5.79 -13.18
N SER A 103 -6.57 -4.94 -12.57
CA SER A 103 -6.51 -3.48 -12.82
C SER A 103 -5.19 -2.86 -12.36
N LYS A 104 -4.59 -3.38 -11.27
CA LYS A 104 -3.29 -2.90 -10.78
C LYS A 104 -2.12 -3.38 -11.62
N ALA A 105 -2.19 -4.60 -12.18
CA ALA A 105 -1.25 -5.03 -13.21
C ALA A 105 -1.36 -4.19 -14.49
N ALA A 106 -2.57 -3.85 -14.92
CA ALA A 106 -2.76 -2.93 -16.03
C ALA A 106 -2.19 -1.54 -15.71
N ALA A 107 -2.33 -1.04 -14.49
CA ALA A 107 -1.71 0.21 -14.05
C ALA A 107 -0.17 0.18 -14.14
N GLU A 108 0.48 -0.93 -13.78
CA GLU A 108 1.93 -1.13 -13.98
C GLU A 108 2.34 -1.03 -15.46
N LEU A 109 1.53 -1.61 -16.37
CA LEU A 109 1.76 -1.51 -17.82
C LEU A 109 1.58 -0.08 -18.33
N VAL A 110 0.56 0.64 -17.85
CA VAL A 110 0.37 2.07 -18.14
C VAL A 110 1.59 2.88 -17.67
N CYS A 111 2.09 2.64 -16.45
CA CYS A 111 3.29 3.30 -15.94
C CYS A 111 4.51 3.04 -16.83
N ALA A 112 4.71 1.79 -17.25
CA ALA A 112 5.81 1.43 -18.13
C ALA A 112 5.69 2.09 -19.50
N ALA A 113 4.48 2.12 -20.09
CA ALA A 113 4.23 2.76 -21.37
C ALA A 113 4.48 4.27 -21.32
N TRP A 114 3.95 4.98 -20.32
CA TRP A 114 4.16 6.43 -20.21
C TRP A 114 5.60 6.81 -19.94
N ARG A 115 6.28 6.04 -19.07
CA ARG A 115 7.71 6.20 -18.79
C ARG A 115 8.51 6.14 -20.09
N SER A 116 8.35 5.06 -20.86
CA SER A 116 9.17 4.80 -22.04
C SER A 116 8.82 5.69 -23.23
N SER A 117 7.53 6.01 -23.43
CA SER A 117 7.08 6.70 -24.65
C SER A 117 7.08 8.21 -24.54
N PHE A 118 6.97 8.79 -23.33
CA PHE A 118 6.70 10.22 -23.18
C PHE A 118 7.57 10.91 -22.13
N LEU A 119 7.82 10.24 -21.00
CA LEU A 119 8.35 10.92 -19.81
C LEU A 119 9.87 10.82 -19.66
N ALA A 120 10.49 9.74 -20.16
CA ALA A 120 11.94 9.59 -20.13
C ALA A 120 12.67 10.68 -20.93
N GLU A 121 12.23 10.98 -22.16
CA GLU A 121 12.81 12.06 -22.97
C GLU A 121 12.57 13.45 -22.36
N GLY A 122 11.46 13.62 -21.64
CA GLY A 122 11.14 14.84 -20.90
C GLY A 122 11.91 15.00 -19.58
N GLY A 123 12.81 14.07 -19.23
CA GLY A 123 13.60 14.12 -18.00
C GLY A 123 12.83 13.79 -16.72
N VAL A 124 11.63 13.22 -16.82
CA VAL A 124 10.80 12.87 -15.66
C VAL A 124 11.06 11.42 -15.23
N THR A 125 11.51 11.22 -14.00
CA THR A 125 11.74 9.88 -13.44
C THR A 125 10.42 9.27 -12.96
N VAL A 126 9.96 8.21 -13.62
CA VAL A 126 8.71 7.51 -13.26
C VAL A 126 9.01 6.18 -12.57
N MET A 127 8.45 6.00 -11.38
CA MET A 127 8.60 4.81 -10.56
C MET A 127 7.24 4.22 -10.24
N SER A 128 7.17 2.89 -10.12
CA SER A 128 6.04 2.22 -9.49
C SER A 128 6.50 1.51 -8.21
N ALA A 129 5.68 1.54 -7.17
CA ALA A 129 5.96 0.87 -5.92
C ALA A 129 4.85 -0.12 -5.55
N ARG A 130 5.28 -1.34 -5.21
CA ARG A 130 4.44 -2.51 -4.95
C ARG A 130 4.59 -2.89 -3.49
N ALA A 131 3.51 -2.76 -2.73
CA ALA A 131 3.41 -3.24 -1.35
C ALA A 131 1.97 -3.69 -1.06
N GLY A 132 1.79 -4.39 0.04
CA GLY A 132 0.47 -4.83 0.50
C GLY A 132 0.49 -5.26 1.95
N ASN A 133 -0.68 -5.70 2.43
CA ASN A 133 -0.89 -6.16 3.81
C ASN A 133 -0.42 -5.12 4.84
N VAL A 134 -0.67 -3.86 4.50
CA VAL A 134 -0.32 -2.70 5.32
C VAL A 134 -1.32 -2.55 6.46
N ILE A 135 -0.83 -2.38 7.68
CA ILE A 135 -1.62 -2.11 8.87
C ILE A 135 -1.05 -0.93 9.67
N GLY A 136 -1.88 -0.27 10.47
CA GLY A 136 -1.46 0.87 11.28
C GLY A 136 -2.66 1.60 11.84
N GLY A 137 -2.41 2.57 12.71
CA GLY A 137 -3.43 3.46 13.25
C GLY A 137 -4.15 4.25 12.15
N GLY A 138 -5.45 4.48 12.33
CA GLY A 138 -6.26 5.33 11.44
C GLY A 138 -6.85 4.64 10.21
N ASP A 139 -6.68 3.32 10.03
CA ASP A 139 -7.42 2.56 9.03
C ASP A 139 -8.84 2.23 9.54
N TYR A 140 -9.85 2.68 8.80
CA TYR A 140 -11.26 2.40 9.08
C TYR A 140 -11.95 1.69 7.90
N ALA A 141 -11.16 1.13 6.98
CA ALA A 141 -11.71 0.39 5.85
C ALA A 141 -12.42 -0.89 6.32
N ARG A 142 -13.55 -1.17 5.67
CA ARG A 142 -14.30 -2.42 5.86
C ARG A 142 -13.59 -3.57 5.17
N ASP A 143 -13.88 -4.79 5.62
CA ASP A 143 -13.35 -6.03 5.05
C ASP A 143 -11.80 -6.11 5.15
N ARG A 144 -11.24 -5.59 6.26
CA ARG A 144 -9.82 -5.65 6.59
C ARG A 144 -9.66 -6.13 8.03
N LEU A 145 -8.72 -7.04 8.24
CA LEU A 145 -8.53 -7.76 9.50
C LEU A 145 -8.47 -6.83 10.73
N ILE A 146 -7.51 -5.90 10.75
CA ILE A 146 -7.29 -5.02 11.92
C ILE A 146 -8.49 -4.09 12.18
N PRO A 147 -9.03 -3.35 11.20
CA PRO A 147 -10.25 -2.56 11.41
C PRO A 147 -11.44 -3.38 11.92
N ASP A 148 -11.66 -4.57 11.35
CA ASP A 148 -12.75 -5.47 11.76
C ASP A 148 -12.55 -5.97 13.20
N MET A 149 -11.31 -6.27 13.60
CA MET A 149 -10.95 -6.61 14.98
C MET A 149 -11.21 -5.47 15.95
N ILE A 150 -10.78 -4.24 15.63
CA ILE A 150 -10.98 -3.08 16.49
C ILE A 150 -12.46 -2.83 16.71
N LYS A 151 -13.27 -2.92 15.65
CA LYS A 151 -14.72 -2.80 15.74
C LYS A 151 -15.29 -3.89 16.67
N ALA A 152 -14.91 -5.15 16.48
CA ALA A 152 -15.38 -6.24 17.31
C ALA A 152 -14.99 -6.03 18.79
N PHE A 153 -13.74 -5.68 19.06
CA PHE A 153 -13.22 -5.49 20.42
C PHE A 153 -13.89 -4.32 21.15
N ARG A 154 -14.14 -3.20 20.46
CA ARG A 154 -14.88 -2.06 21.01
C ARG A 154 -16.31 -2.43 21.41
N GLU A 155 -16.90 -3.43 20.74
CA GLU A 155 -18.25 -3.95 21.03
C GLU A 155 -18.24 -5.16 21.99
N GLY A 156 -17.08 -5.56 22.51
CA GLY A 156 -16.94 -6.74 23.36
C GLY A 156 -17.22 -8.07 22.63
N ARG A 157 -17.05 -8.09 21.31
CA ARG A 157 -17.27 -9.26 20.44
C ARG A 157 -15.95 -9.81 19.91
N PHE A 158 -15.99 -11.05 19.42
CA PHE A 158 -14.89 -11.68 18.70
C PHE A 158 -14.98 -11.39 17.20
N VAL A 159 -13.84 -11.34 16.51
CA VAL A 159 -13.79 -11.24 15.05
C VAL A 159 -14.02 -12.62 14.41
N GLU A 160 -14.70 -12.66 13.27
CA GLU A 160 -14.87 -13.90 12.51
C GLU A 160 -13.76 -14.03 11.45
N LEU A 161 -12.93 -15.08 11.57
CA LEU A 161 -11.86 -15.35 10.61
C LEU A 161 -12.32 -16.32 9.53
N ARG A 162 -12.14 -15.87 8.29
CA ARG A 162 -12.50 -16.60 7.07
C ARG A 162 -11.46 -17.65 6.69
N ASN A 163 -10.18 -17.26 6.75
CA ASN A 163 -9.05 -18.15 6.48
C ASN A 163 -7.94 -17.92 7.52
N PRO A 164 -8.04 -18.55 8.71
CA PRO A 164 -7.09 -18.33 9.81
C PRO A 164 -5.65 -18.73 9.47
N HIS A 165 -5.46 -19.71 8.59
CA HIS A 165 -4.13 -20.22 8.23
C HIS A 165 -3.52 -19.50 7.02
N ALA A 166 -4.21 -18.49 6.45
CA ALA A 166 -3.67 -17.73 5.34
C ALA A 166 -2.41 -16.98 5.78
N ILE A 167 -1.34 -17.07 4.98
CA ILE A 167 -0.05 -16.45 5.27
C ILE A 167 0.03 -15.11 4.53
N ARG A 168 0.33 -14.03 5.25
CA ARG A 168 0.45 -12.69 4.65
C ARG A 168 1.68 -11.95 5.19
N PRO A 169 2.38 -11.19 4.34
CA PRO A 169 3.52 -10.38 4.75
C PRO A 169 3.04 -9.05 5.35
N TRP A 170 2.51 -9.09 6.57
CA TRP A 170 2.01 -7.91 7.27
C TRP A 170 3.14 -6.93 7.59
N GLN A 171 2.86 -5.63 7.45
CA GLN A 171 3.84 -4.58 7.74
C GLN A 171 3.15 -3.31 8.22
N HIS A 172 3.81 -2.56 9.10
CA HIS A 172 3.32 -1.26 9.54
C HIS A 172 3.27 -0.27 8.37
N VAL A 173 2.31 0.66 8.35
CA VAL A 173 2.11 1.65 7.28
C VAL A 173 3.33 2.50 7.00
N LEU A 174 4.16 2.75 8.02
CA LEU A 174 5.38 3.53 7.87
C LEU A 174 6.50 2.78 7.12
N GLU A 175 6.46 1.44 7.08
CA GLU A 175 7.48 0.62 6.40
C GLU A 175 7.58 0.89 4.89
N PRO A 176 6.51 0.69 4.10
CA PRO A 176 6.56 1.01 2.69
C PRO A 176 6.64 2.52 2.46
N LEU A 177 6.02 3.35 3.29
CA LEU A 177 6.06 4.82 3.13
C LEU A 177 7.48 5.38 3.25
N ALA A 178 8.29 4.87 4.17
CA ALA A 178 9.70 5.27 4.27
C ALA A 178 10.49 4.87 3.02
N GLY A 179 10.23 3.67 2.49
CA GLY A 179 10.78 3.23 1.20
C GLY A 179 10.36 4.12 0.04
N TYR A 180 9.09 4.52 -0.01
CA TYR A 180 8.53 5.41 -1.03
C TYR A 180 9.19 6.78 -1.00
N LEU A 181 9.29 7.39 0.19
CA LEU A 181 9.90 8.70 0.37
C LEU A 181 11.39 8.69 0.01
N HIS A 182 12.13 7.67 0.43
CA HIS A 182 13.54 7.52 0.09
C HIS A 182 13.76 7.30 -1.42
N LEU A 183 12.95 6.46 -2.04
CA LEU A 183 12.96 6.25 -3.49
C LEU A 183 12.67 7.55 -4.26
N THR A 184 11.63 8.28 -3.85
CA THR A 184 11.27 9.58 -4.44
C THR A 184 12.37 10.62 -4.25
N ARG A 185 13.01 10.68 -3.08
CA ARG A 185 14.16 11.56 -2.83
C ARG A 185 15.30 11.27 -3.81
N LEU A 186 15.66 10.01 -3.97
CA LEU A 186 16.73 9.60 -4.90
C LEU A 186 16.40 9.97 -6.35
N ALA A 187 15.14 9.81 -6.78
CA ALA A 187 14.68 10.24 -8.09
C ALA A 187 14.78 11.77 -8.27
N PHE A 188 14.35 12.53 -7.26
CA PHE A 188 14.47 13.99 -7.24
C PHE A 188 15.94 14.46 -7.25
N GLU A 189 16.86 13.68 -6.70
CA GLU A 189 18.31 13.92 -6.77
C GLU A 189 18.94 13.51 -8.12
N GLY A 190 18.14 13.00 -9.07
CA GLY A 190 18.61 12.61 -10.40
C GLY A 190 19.28 11.24 -10.47
N ARG A 191 19.07 10.38 -9.46
CA ARG A 191 19.56 8.99 -9.50
C ARG A 191 18.72 8.16 -10.47
N ASP A 192 19.37 7.23 -11.16
CA ASP A 192 18.66 6.28 -12.03
C ASP A 192 17.94 5.21 -11.19
N VAL A 193 16.71 5.55 -10.79
CA VAL A 193 15.81 4.68 -10.01
C VAL A 193 14.48 4.44 -10.73
N ALA A 194 14.38 4.78 -12.01
CA ALA A 194 13.16 4.56 -12.79
C ALA A 194 12.79 3.06 -12.84
N GLY A 195 11.49 2.77 -12.86
CA GLY A 195 10.99 1.39 -12.88
C GLY A 195 10.23 0.98 -11.62
N ALA A 196 9.95 -0.32 -11.51
CA ALA A 196 9.16 -0.89 -10.44
C ALA A 196 10.00 -1.30 -9.23
N TRP A 197 9.42 -1.22 -8.03
CA TRP A 197 10.09 -1.52 -6.77
C TRP A 197 9.16 -2.26 -5.80
N ASN A 198 9.64 -3.36 -5.22
CA ASN A 198 8.97 -4.07 -4.15
C ASN A 198 9.34 -3.53 -2.77
N PHE A 199 8.33 -3.38 -1.91
CA PHE A 199 8.48 -3.05 -0.49
C PHE A 199 7.61 -3.99 0.35
N GLY A 200 8.24 -4.66 1.31
CA GLY A 200 7.61 -5.67 2.15
C GLY A 200 8.50 -6.07 3.32
N PRO A 201 7.91 -6.73 4.33
CA PRO A 201 8.65 -7.22 5.48
C PRO A 201 9.61 -8.34 5.08
N ASP A 202 10.56 -8.66 5.97
CA ASP A 202 11.40 -9.84 5.79
C ASP A 202 10.56 -11.12 5.82
N GLU A 203 10.98 -12.12 5.05
CA GLU A 203 10.27 -13.42 4.94
C GLU A 203 10.08 -14.12 6.29
N LYS A 204 11.00 -13.88 7.24
CA LYS A 204 10.94 -14.41 8.60
C LYS A 204 9.85 -13.76 9.47
N GLN A 205 9.34 -12.60 9.06
CA GLN A 205 8.32 -11.81 9.75
C GLN A 205 6.91 -12.06 9.18
N VAL A 206 6.78 -12.97 8.22
CA VAL A 206 5.50 -13.31 7.61
C VAL A 206 4.71 -14.20 8.57
N GLN A 207 3.46 -13.84 8.83
CA GLN A 207 2.63 -14.50 9.85
C GLN A 207 1.26 -14.92 9.29
N THR A 208 0.61 -15.85 9.99
CA THR A 208 -0.76 -16.27 9.67
C THR A 208 -1.78 -15.24 10.16
N VAL A 209 -2.98 -15.25 9.59
CA VAL A 209 -4.11 -14.44 10.07
C VAL A 209 -4.43 -14.76 11.54
N GLU A 210 -4.42 -16.03 11.91
CA GLU A 210 -4.60 -16.51 13.30
C GLU A 210 -3.56 -15.89 14.24
N TRP A 211 -2.27 -16.00 13.90
CA TRP A 211 -1.19 -15.44 14.72
C TRP A 211 -1.37 -13.93 14.93
N MET A 212 -1.67 -13.19 13.86
CA MET A 212 -1.94 -11.75 13.95
C MET A 212 -3.10 -11.43 14.87
N THR A 213 -4.16 -12.25 14.80
CA THR A 213 -5.40 -12.04 15.54
C THR A 213 -5.21 -12.29 17.04
N GLU A 214 -4.39 -13.28 17.40
CA GLU A 214 -4.04 -13.58 18.78
C GLU A 214 -3.08 -12.53 19.36
N HIS A 215 -2.04 -12.15 18.61
CA HIS A 215 -1.03 -11.19 19.09
C HIS A 215 -1.59 -9.78 19.17
N PHE A 216 -2.44 -9.37 18.21
CA PHE A 216 -3.11 -8.07 18.31
C PHE A 216 -4.10 -8.03 19.48
N ALA A 217 -4.79 -9.13 19.77
CA ALA A 217 -5.68 -9.21 20.94
C ALA A 217 -4.91 -9.08 22.25
N LYS A 218 -3.78 -9.78 22.37
CA LYS A 218 -2.87 -9.64 23.51
C LYS A 218 -2.37 -8.19 23.64
N ALA A 219 -1.93 -7.59 22.53
CA ALA A 219 -1.51 -6.19 22.49
C ALA A 219 -2.65 -5.24 22.88
N TRP A 220 -3.89 -5.58 22.56
CA TRP A 220 -5.10 -4.84 22.95
C TRP A 220 -5.49 -5.04 24.42
N GLY A 221 -5.03 -6.12 25.06
CA GLY A 221 -5.37 -6.48 26.45
C GLY A 221 -6.50 -7.50 26.59
N ILE A 222 -6.76 -8.32 25.57
CA ILE A 222 -7.81 -9.36 25.56
C ILE A 222 -7.16 -10.74 25.33
N SER A 223 -7.69 -11.79 25.99
CA SER A 223 -7.15 -13.16 25.94
C SER A 223 -7.73 -14.07 24.86
N SER A 224 -8.92 -13.78 24.33
CA SER A 224 -9.56 -14.53 23.24
C SER A 224 -10.20 -13.56 22.26
N SER A 225 -9.96 -13.74 20.96
CA SER A 225 -10.27 -12.71 19.98
C SER A 225 -11.08 -13.13 18.77
N TRP A 226 -11.24 -14.43 18.50
CA TRP A 226 -11.82 -14.83 17.22
C TRP A 226 -12.58 -16.15 17.21
N THR A 227 -13.44 -16.30 16.20
CA THR A 227 -14.14 -17.53 15.83
C THR A 227 -13.96 -17.81 14.33
N LYS A 228 -14.05 -19.08 13.91
CA LYS A 228 -13.95 -19.44 12.49
C LYS A 228 -15.27 -19.21 11.76
N ASP A 229 -15.26 -18.41 10.70
CA ASP A 229 -16.37 -18.29 9.74
C ASP A 229 -16.46 -19.58 8.91
N LYS A 230 -17.68 -20.12 8.76
CA LYS A 230 -17.96 -21.36 8.03
C LYS A 230 -18.65 -21.11 6.68
N SER A 231 -18.88 -19.85 6.33
CA SER A 231 -19.56 -19.48 5.08
C SER A 231 -18.62 -19.59 3.86
N PRO A 232 -19.17 -19.75 2.64
CA PRO A 232 -18.35 -19.79 1.43
C PRO A 232 -17.81 -18.38 1.11
N HIS A 233 -16.53 -18.31 0.78
CA HIS A 233 -15.86 -17.07 0.39
C HIS A 233 -15.25 -17.16 -1.00
N PRO A 234 -15.10 -16.02 -1.72
CA PRO A 234 -14.31 -15.98 -2.96
C PRO A 234 -12.89 -16.49 -2.73
N HIS A 235 -12.25 -16.95 -3.81
CA HIS A 235 -10.87 -17.42 -3.76
C HIS A 235 -9.95 -16.35 -3.14
N GLU A 236 -9.17 -16.76 -2.14
CA GLU A 236 -8.09 -15.96 -1.56
C GLU A 236 -6.78 -16.71 -1.75
N THR A 237 -5.74 -16.04 -2.24
CA THR A 237 -4.41 -16.62 -2.40
C THR A 237 -3.88 -17.09 -1.05
N ASP A 238 -3.34 -18.30 -0.95
CA ASP A 238 -2.83 -18.83 0.33
C ASP A 238 -1.56 -18.13 0.80
N THR A 239 -0.69 -17.73 -0.13
CA THR A 239 0.57 -17.03 0.17
C THR A 239 0.95 -16.12 -0.99
N LEU A 240 1.20 -14.84 -0.72
CA LEU A 240 1.73 -13.89 -1.68
C LEU A 240 2.84 -13.10 -1.00
N LEU A 241 4.07 -13.25 -1.51
CA LEU A 241 5.28 -12.63 -0.96
C LEU A 241 5.98 -11.78 -2.02
N LEU A 242 6.79 -10.82 -1.59
CA LEU A 242 7.61 -9.99 -2.47
C LEU A 242 9.09 -10.20 -2.18
N ASP A 243 9.89 -10.42 -3.22
CA ASP A 243 11.35 -10.32 -3.11
C ASP A 243 11.75 -8.83 -3.13
N CYS A 244 12.12 -8.30 -1.96
CA CYS A 244 12.53 -6.90 -1.78
C CYS A 244 14.05 -6.70 -1.91
N SER A 245 14.77 -7.66 -2.49
CA SER A 245 16.23 -7.59 -2.60
C SER A 245 16.71 -6.45 -3.51
N LYS A 246 15.90 -5.99 -4.47
CA LYS A 246 16.21 -4.80 -5.27
C LYS A 246 16.24 -3.55 -4.41
N ALA A 247 15.21 -3.32 -3.60
CA ALA A 247 15.13 -2.19 -2.66
C ALA A 247 16.29 -2.22 -1.66
N ARG A 248 16.56 -3.38 -1.04
CA ARG A 248 17.71 -3.56 -0.14
C ARG A 248 19.04 -3.22 -0.79
N ARG A 249 19.35 -3.81 -1.95
CA ARG A 249 20.68 -3.64 -2.58
C ARG A 249 20.89 -2.28 -3.24
N LYS A 250 19.84 -1.70 -3.83
CA LYS A 250 19.98 -0.45 -4.61
C LYS A 250 19.64 0.80 -3.82
N LEU A 251 18.76 0.70 -2.82
CA LEU A 251 18.34 1.83 -1.99
C LEU A 251 18.94 1.78 -0.58
N GLY A 252 19.43 0.62 -0.13
CA GLY A 252 19.77 0.42 1.28
C GLY A 252 18.52 0.33 2.18
N TRP A 253 17.33 0.19 1.60
CA TRP A 253 16.08 0.13 2.35
C TRP A 253 15.86 -1.25 2.97
N HIS A 254 15.51 -1.31 4.24
CA HIS A 254 15.03 -2.51 4.93
C HIS A 254 13.90 -2.14 5.91
N PRO A 255 13.00 -3.08 6.25
CA PRO A 255 12.03 -2.87 7.32
C PRO A 255 12.75 -2.71 8.67
N VAL A 256 12.13 -2.00 9.61
CA VAL A 256 12.73 -1.73 10.94
C VAL A 256 11.89 -2.24 12.10
N LEU A 257 10.58 -2.38 11.91
CA LEU A 257 9.66 -2.99 12.86
C LEU A 257 9.45 -4.46 12.50
N ASP A 258 9.55 -5.32 13.51
CA ASP A 258 9.10 -6.69 13.39
C ASP A 258 7.56 -6.80 13.47
N ALA A 259 7.04 -8.02 13.32
CA ALA A 259 5.59 -8.25 13.34
C ALA A 259 4.95 -7.93 14.69
N GLU A 260 5.63 -8.19 15.82
CA GLU A 260 5.11 -7.90 17.16
C GLU A 260 5.06 -6.40 17.42
N GLN A 261 6.16 -5.68 17.15
CA GLN A 261 6.23 -4.22 17.26
C GLN A 261 5.18 -3.54 16.38
N THR A 262 5.02 -4.03 15.14
CA THR A 262 3.98 -3.54 14.22
C THR A 262 2.58 -3.65 14.84
N LEU A 263 2.26 -4.78 15.48
CA LEU A 263 0.98 -4.98 16.16
C LEU A 263 0.83 -4.10 17.40
N GLU A 264 1.87 -3.97 18.21
CA GLU A 264 1.90 -3.14 19.41
C GLU A 264 1.67 -1.66 19.07
N TRP A 265 2.37 -1.16 18.06
CA TRP A 265 2.22 0.21 17.55
C TRP A 265 0.81 0.46 17.07
N THR A 266 0.26 -0.48 16.29
CA THR A 266 -1.09 -0.38 15.77
C THR A 266 -2.11 -0.36 16.91
N ALA A 267 -2.02 -1.30 17.85
CA ALA A 267 -2.96 -1.39 18.98
C ALA A 267 -2.87 -0.17 19.90
N ALA A 268 -1.65 0.30 20.19
CA ALA A 268 -1.41 1.47 21.03
C ALA A 268 -2.03 2.74 20.43
N TRP A 269 -1.94 2.93 19.10
CA TRP A 269 -2.55 4.09 18.43
C TRP A 269 -4.08 4.11 18.64
N TYR A 270 -4.77 3.00 18.37
CA TYR A 270 -6.23 2.94 18.50
C TYR A 270 -6.74 2.99 19.93
N ARG A 271 -5.95 2.51 20.91
CA ARG A 271 -6.29 2.68 22.33
C ARG A 271 -6.18 4.15 22.74
N ARG A 272 -5.05 4.80 22.43
CA ARG A 272 -4.83 6.22 22.75
C ARG A 272 -5.87 7.11 22.06
N GLU A 273 -6.26 6.80 20.83
CA GLU A 273 -7.34 7.51 20.13
C GLU A 273 -8.69 7.30 20.84
N GLY A 274 -9.01 6.07 21.24
CA GLY A 274 -10.23 5.77 22.02
C GLY A 274 -10.27 6.41 23.40
N GLU A 275 -9.12 6.74 23.98
CA GLU A 275 -8.97 7.49 25.25
C GLU A 275 -9.04 9.02 25.05
N GLY A 276 -9.28 9.50 23.84
CA GLY A 276 -9.41 10.92 23.51
C GLY A 276 -8.10 11.59 23.07
N GLY A 277 -7.07 10.82 22.72
CA GLY A 277 -5.83 11.32 22.14
C GLY A 277 -6.06 11.94 20.77
N ASP A 278 -5.40 13.07 20.49
CA ASP A 278 -5.50 13.75 19.20
C ASP A 278 -4.84 12.92 18.08
N PRO A 279 -5.56 12.53 17.01
CA PRO A 279 -5.02 11.67 15.97
C PRO A 279 -3.79 12.23 15.24
N ILE A 280 -3.64 13.55 15.14
CA ILE A 280 -2.48 14.18 14.49
C ILE A 280 -1.25 13.96 15.38
N ASP A 281 -1.37 14.25 16.68
CA ASP A 281 -0.28 14.04 17.63
C ASP A 281 0.15 12.56 17.70
N LEU A 282 -0.81 11.64 17.70
CA LEU A 282 -0.52 10.19 17.68
C LEU A 282 0.26 9.76 16.44
N CYS A 283 -0.13 10.27 15.26
CA CYS A 283 0.58 10.03 14.01
C CYS A 283 1.99 10.65 14.03
N LEU A 284 2.14 11.89 14.51
CA LEU A 284 3.42 12.58 14.59
C LEU A 284 4.38 11.88 15.57
N ASP A 285 3.88 11.36 16.69
CA ASP A 285 4.66 10.55 17.63
C ASP A 285 5.23 9.30 16.95
N GLN A 286 4.39 8.54 16.25
CA GLN A 286 4.83 7.34 15.54
C GLN A 286 5.79 7.65 14.40
N ILE A 287 5.54 8.72 13.63
CA ILE A 287 6.46 9.16 12.57
C ILE A 287 7.83 9.53 13.17
N ARG A 288 7.87 10.28 14.28
CA ARG A 288 9.13 10.64 14.96
C ARG A 288 9.88 9.41 15.46
N ALA A 289 9.19 8.50 16.14
CA ALA A 289 9.78 7.26 16.65
C ALA A 289 10.32 6.37 15.51
N TYR A 290 9.55 6.23 14.42
CA TYR A 290 9.96 5.41 13.28
C TYR A 290 11.16 6.04 12.55
N THR A 291 11.18 7.37 12.41
CA THR A 291 12.29 8.09 11.78
C THR A 291 13.60 7.84 12.52
N HIS A 292 13.57 7.75 13.85
CA HIS A 292 14.74 7.42 14.65
C HIS A 292 15.24 6.00 14.33
N PHE A 293 14.36 4.99 14.34
CA PHE A 293 14.73 3.61 14.01
C PHE A 293 15.21 3.43 12.56
N PHE A 294 14.66 4.20 11.63
CA PHE A 294 15.05 4.14 10.22
C PHE A 294 16.43 4.77 9.94
N GLN A 295 16.92 5.62 10.84
CA GLN A 295 18.24 6.24 10.72
C GLN A 295 19.36 5.45 11.42
N GLU A 296 19.01 4.56 12.34
CA GLU A 296 19.90 3.62 13.03
C GLU A 296 20.26 2.42 12.14
#